data_AF-A0A3N2M1A2-F1
#
_entry.id   AF-A0A3N2M1A2-F1
#
_cell.length_a   1.000
_cell.length_b   1.000
_cell.length_c   1.000
_cell.angle_alpha   90.00
_cell.angle_beta   90.00
_cell.angle_gamma   90.00
#
_symmetry.space_group_name_H-M   'P 1'
#
loop_
_entity.id
_entity.type
_entity.pdbx_description
1 polymer ?
#
loop_
_entity_poly.entity_id
_entity_poly.type
_entity_poly.pdbx_seq_one_letter_code
_entity_poly.pdbx_strand_id
1 'polypeptide(L)'
;MSHNNESKPLQGFFRKYRNVLYCIAGILGVALVIFLIVWLSDYLGVEIDYSTFLTPVITIIILMLITKLGNLDQYWFCRRIRMIDPSVETHVSSFRQKAKKYSYHDESTDSIFVLQRQEKQFIVMKTLWLSPTDAENEGQRRVEHLKNVLKNSGIKATCHFMKENVGIQINLVIEMNKRDADRNTIDILKKILSDEENKNYQKCYYFRNKNNDTSYLAEIYKGSPVRAIYMTPQTTEILNSIFDPDNLSKEFNKKIDEGIDVFNDKGSSMITEEEFEKVMPPLQIKDDSTAFEYLFELFENYVEYPSPGDHHALSKDIMTTINYLSDHGLIKELVSYSDEFYSPEICNWVADYLYPVNPQLTFEILKEFAQNADADSSILASDLLNKLDYISYSKRDL
;
A
#
# COMPACT_ATOMS: atom_id res chain seq x y z
N MET A 1 -24.75 -38.30 10.15
CA MET A 1 -25.84 -37.40 9.77
C MET A 1 -25.35 -36.55 8.61
N SER A 2 -25.75 -36.93 7.40
CA SER A 2 -25.52 -36.17 6.17
C SER A 2 -26.62 -35.12 6.06
N HIS A 3 -26.27 -33.84 6.14
CA HIS A 3 -27.16 -32.77 5.68
C HIS A 3 -26.62 -32.21 4.37
N ASN A 4 -27.38 -32.48 3.31
CA ASN A 4 -27.23 -32.01 1.94
C ASN A 4 -26.88 -30.52 1.86
N ASN A 5 -25.78 -30.22 1.17
CA ASN A 5 -25.28 -28.87 0.90
C ASN A 5 -25.60 -28.44 -0.54
N GLU A 6 -26.79 -28.77 -1.05
CA GLU A 6 -27.16 -28.55 -2.47
C GLU A 6 -27.75 -27.16 -2.78
N SER A 7 -27.87 -26.24 -1.81
CA SER A 7 -28.54 -24.94 -2.03
C SER A 7 -27.63 -23.73 -2.30
N LYS A 8 -26.30 -23.91 -2.32
CA LYS A 8 -25.33 -22.79 -2.47
C LYS A 8 -25.28 -22.10 -3.85
N PRO A 9 -25.45 -22.76 -5.01
CA PRO A 9 -25.33 -22.05 -6.30
C PRO A 9 -26.52 -21.10 -6.58
N LEU A 10 -27.71 -21.44 -6.09
CA LEU A 10 -28.92 -20.63 -6.26
C LEU A 10 -28.87 -19.31 -5.48
N GLN A 11 -28.37 -19.33 -4.24
CA GLN A 11 -28.22 -18.09 -3.46
C GLN A 11 -27.22 -17.10 -4.08
N GLY A 12 -26.14 -17.60 -4.70
CA GLY A 12 -25.20 -16.77 -5.47
C GLY A 12 -25.84 -16.19 -6.73
N PHE A 13 -26.66 -16.98 -7.43
CA PHE A 13 -27.38 -16.56 -8.63
C PHE A 13 -28.42 -15.46 -8.34
N PHE A 14 -29.27 -15.64 -7.32
CA PHE A 14 -30.27 -14.64 -6.92
C PHE A 14 -29.64 -13.34 -6.43
N ARG A 15 -28.44 -13.39 -5.84
CA ARG A 15 -27.72 -12.21 -5.36
C ARG A 15 -27.06 -11.43 -6.50
N LYS A 16 -26.52 -12.13 -7.51
CA LYS A 16 -25.87 -11.55 -8.71
C LYS A 16 -26.88 -10.89 -9.65
N TYR A 17 -28.07 -11.48 -9.80
CA TYR A 17 -29.10 -10.98 -10.72
C TYR A 17 -30.22 -10.20 -10.03
N ARG A 18 -30.09 -9.88 -8.74
CA ARG A 18 -31.15 -9.25 -7.95
C ARG A 18 -31.77 -8.01 -8.61
N ASN A 19 -30.94 -7.14 -9.19
CA ASN A 19 -31.41 -5.94 -9.89
C ASN A 19 -32.10 -6.23 -11.22
N VAL A 20 -31.66 -7.28 -11.92
CA VAL A 20 -32.28 -7.76 -13.18
C VAL A 20 -33.61 -8.45 -12.88
N LEU A 21 -33.66 -9.27 -11.84
CA LEU A 21 -34.87 -9.90 -11.31
C LEU A 21 -35.91 -8.88 -10.86
N TYR A 22 -35.51 -7.79 -10.19
CA TYR A 22 -36.44 -6.71 -9.85
C TYR A 22 -36.95 -5.94 -11.07
N CYS A 23 -36.12 -5.76 -12.11
CA CYS A 23 -36.57 -5.15 -13.37
C CYS A 23 -37.53 -6.08 -14.12
N ILE A 24 -37.22 -7.37 -14.23
CA ILE A 24 -38.06 -8.38 -14.87
C ILE A 24 -39.39 -8.53 -14.11
N ALA A 25 -39.36 -8.59 -12.78
CA ALA A 25 -40.57 -8.62 -11.95
C ALA A 25 -41.41 -7.36 -12.09
N GLY A 26 -40.78 -6.18 -12.22
CA GLY A 26 -41.48 -4.92 -12.50
C GLY A 26 -42.15 -4.92 -13.89
N ILE A 27 -41.44 -5.38 -14.93
CA ILE A 27 -41.98 -5.48 -16.30
C ILE A 27 -43.13 -6.49 -16.35
N LEU A 28 -42.97 -7.67 -15.73
CA LEU A 28 -44.02 -8.67 -15.61
C LEU A 28 -45.23 -8.16 -14.82
N GLY A 29 -45.00 -7.42 -13.75
CA GLY A 29 -46.07 -6.78 -12.97
C GLY A 29 -46.87 -5.77 -13.80
N VAL A 30 -46.20 -4.93 -14.59
CA VAL A 30 -46.86 -3.98 -15.49
C VAL A 30 -47.59 -4.70 -16.61
N ALA A 31 -47.00 -5.73 -17.23
CA ALA A 31 -47.64 -6.53 -18.28
C ALA A 31 -48.87 -7.27 -17.77
N LEU A 32 -48.84 -7.80 -16.55
CA LEU A 32 -49.95 -8.53 -15.93
C LEU A 32 -51.11 -7.59 -15.57
N VAL A 33 -50.81 -6.36 -15.13
CA VAL A 33 -51.83 -5.31 -14.93
C VAL A 33 -52.47 -4.92 -16.26
N ILE A 34 -51.68 -4.71 -17.33
CA ILE A 34 -52.21 -4.40 -18.67
C ILE A 34 -53.09 -5.54 -19.19
N PHE A 35 -52.66 -6.80 -19.02
CA PHE A 35 -53.41 -7.97 -19.45
C PHE A 35 -54.76 -8.10 -18.71
N LEU A 36 -54.78 -7.90 -17.39
CA LEU A 36 -56.01 -7.89 -16.60
C LEU A 36 -56.98 -6.80 -17.04
N ILE A 37 -56.47 -5.62 -17.43
CA ILE A 37 -57.27 -4.50 -17.92
C ILE A 37 -57.93 -4.83 -19.26
N VAL A 38 -57.16 -5.39 -20.22
CA VAL A 38 -57.70 -5.80 -21.52
C VAL A 38 -58.76 -6.89 -21.34
N TRP A 39 -58.48 -7.87 -20.48
CA TRP A 39 -59.41 -8.96 -20.18
C TRP A 39 -60.69 -8.47 -19.50
N LEU A 40 -60.60 -7.55 -18.53
CA LEU A 40 -61.77 -6.94 -17.87
C LEU A 40 -62.57 -6.03 -18.82
N SER A 41 -61.90 -5.32 -19.74
CA SER A 41 -62.54 -4.51 -20.77
C SER A 41 -63.36 -5.37 -21.73
N ASP A 42 -62.78 -6.47 -22.23
CA ASP A 42 -63.44 -7.41 -23.14
C ASP A 42 -64.55 -8.20 -22.43
N TYR A 43 -64.39 -8.52 -21.14
CA TYR A 43 -65.36 -9.32 -20.38
C TYR A 43 -66.56 -8.50 -19.87
N LEU A 44 -66.36 -7.24 -19.46
CA LEU A 44 -67.43 -6.41 -18.88
C LEU A 44 -68.10 -5.47 -19.88
N GLY A 45 -67.49 -5.21 -21.05
CA GLY A 45 -68.06 -4.33 -22.08
C GLY A 45 -68.24 -2.87 -21.62
N VAL A 46 -67.44 -2.42 -20.65
CA VAL A 46 -67.50 -1.07 -20.07
C VAL A 46 -66.35 -0.21 -20.59
N GLU A 47 -66.62 1.03 -20.99
CA GLU A 47 -65.59 2.03 -21.28
C GLU A 47 -64.79 2.33 -20.01
N ILE A 48 -63.53 1.92 -19.98
CA ILE A 48 -62.65 2.10 -18.82
C ILE A 48 -62.10 3.53 -18.82
N ASP A 49 -62.26 4.25 -17.70
CA ASP A 49 -61.63 5.55 -17.47
C ASP A 49 -60.11 5.37 -17.22
N TYR A 50 -59.32 5.60 -18.28
CA TYR A 50 -57.87 5.44 -18.31
C TYR A 50 -57.12 6.26 -17.24
N SER A 51 -57.71 7.34 -16.71
CA SER A 51 -57.08 8.21 -15.72
C SER A 51 -56.83 7.53 -14.37
N THR A 52 -57.74 6.63 -13.96
CA THR A 52 -57.66 5.90 -12.68
C THR A 52 -56.53 4.86 -12.68
N PHE A 53 -56.12 4.39 -13.87
CA PHE A 53 -55.14 3.30 -14.04
C PHE A 53 -53.74 3.77 -14.44
N LEU A 54 -53.62 4.92 -15.11
CA LEU A 54 -52.32 5.50 -15.48
C LEU A 54 -51.49 5.89 -14.24
N THR A 55 -52.18 6.32 -13.19
CA THR A 55 -51.61 6.85 -11.95
C THR A 55 -50.71 5.84 -11.20
N PRO A 56 -51.13 4.59 -10.92
CA PRO A 56 -50.26 3.60 -10.27
C PRO A 56 -49.07 3.17 -11.14
N VAL A 57 -49.22 3.09 -12.46
CA VAL A 57 -48.12 2.76 -13.39
C VAL A 57 -47.05 3.87 -13.38
N ILE A 58 -47.47 5.13 -13.47
CA ILE A 58 -46.57 6.29 -13.36
C ILE A 58 -45.89 6.31 -11.98
N THR A 59 -46.61 5.99 -10.90
CA THR A 59 -46.07 5.95 -9.54
C THR A 59 -44.99 4.87 -9.39
N ILE A 60 -45.17 3.69 -9.98
CA ILE A 60 -44.16 2.62 -10.00
C ILE A 60 -42.93 3.04 -10.80
N ILE A 61 -43.11 3.68 -11.96
CA ILE A 61 -42.01 4.21 -12.78
C ILE A 61 -41.23 5.28 -11.99
N ILE A 62 -41.93 6.17 -11.29
CA ILE A 62 -41.32 7.20 -10.44
C ILE A 62 -40.56 6.55 -9.28
N LEU A 63 -41.13 5.55 -8.60
CA LEU A 63 -40.44 4.80 -7.53
C LEU A 63 -39.21 4.04 -8.04
N MET A 64 -39.27 3.46 -9.25
CA MET A 64 -38.12 2.84 -9.93
C MET A 64 -37.05 3.87 -10.30
N LEU A 65 -37.45 5.06 -10.76
CA LEU A 65 -36.54 6.17 -11.04
C LEU A 65 -35.88 6.67 -9.75
N ILE A 66 -36.63 6.86 -8.66
CA ILE A 66 -36.13 7.31 -7.35
C ILE A 66 -35.13 6.28 -6.77
N THR A 67 -35.42 4.99 -6.87
CA THR A 67 -34.51 3.93 -6.41
C THR A 67 -33.25 3.82 -7.28
N LYS A 68 -33.34 4.01 -8.60
CA LYS A 68 -32.15 4.14 -9.48
C LYS A 68 -31.35 5.41 -9.20
N LEU A 69 -32.01 6.53 -8.94
CA LEU A 69 -31.38 7.81 -8.57
C LEU A 69 -30.58 7.66 -7.26
N GLY A 70 -31.09 6.83 -6.33
CA GLY A 70 -30.42 6.49 -5.06
C GLY A 70 -29.04 5.85 -5.21
N ASN A 71 -28.74 5.18 -6.34
CA ASN A 71 -27.49 4.45 -6.59
C ASN A 71 -26.58 5.11 -7.65
N LEU A 72 -26.95 6.26 -8.21
CA LEU A 72 -26.17 6.95 -9.25
C LEU A 72 -24.78 7.38 -8.77
N ASP A 73 -24.65 7.80 -7.52
CA ASP A 73 -23.36 8.24 -6.97
C ASP A 73 -22.38 7.07 -6.84
N GLN A 74 -22.88 5.90 -6.43
CA GLN A 74 -22.11 4.68 -6.37
C GLN A 74 -21.67 4.22 -7.76
N TYR A 75 -22.60 4.16 -8.73
CA TYR A 75 -22.27 3.78 -10.10
C TYR A 75 -21.26 4.75 -10.73
N TRP A 76 -21.46 6.05 -10.51
CA TRP A 76 -20.52 7.08 -10.94
C TRP A 76 -19.14 6.84 -10.33
N PHE A 77 -19.06 6.57 -9.02
CA PHE A 77 -17.78 6.31 -8.33
C PHE A 77 -17.09 5.06 -8.84
N CYS A 78 -17.80 3.92 -8.93
CA CYS A 78 -17.24 2.68 -9.47
C CYS A 78 -16.69 2.87 -10.89
N ARG A 79 -17.37 3.67 -11.72
CA ARG A 79 -16.89 3.98 -13.07
C ARG A 79 -15.58 4.78 -13.07
N ARG A 80 -15.37 5.66 -12.09
CA ARG A 80 -14.10 6.39 -11.94
C ARG A 80 -13.00 5.51 -11.38
N ILE A 81 -13.31 4.63 -10.43
CA ILE A 81 -12.33 3.67 -9.90
C ILE A 81 -11.84 2.72 -11.00
N ARG A 82 -12.71 2.25 -11.90
CA ARG A 82 -12.26 1.48 -13.09
C ARG A 82 -11.36 2.24 -14.06
N MET A 83 -11.35 3.56 -14.02
CA MET A 83 -10.38 4.36 -14.78
C MET A 83 -9.04 4.40 -14.07
N ILE A 84 -9.04 4.34 -12.73
CA ILE A 84 -7.84 4.33 -11.91
C ILE A 84 -7.19 2.95 -11.95
N ASP A 85 -7.97 1.90 -11.70
CA ASP A 85 -7.51 0.51 -11.75
C ASP A 85 -8.51 -0.34 -12.55
N PRO A 86 -8.14 -0.71 -13.79
CA PRO A 86 -8.97 -1.56 -14.64
C PRO A 86 -9.10 -3.01 -14.14
N SER A 87 -8.15 -3.48 -13.33
CA SER A 87 -8.11 -4.87 -12.82
C SER A 87 -9.09 -5.11 -11.69
N VAL A 88 -9.52 -4.04 -11.00
CA VAL A 88 -10.50 -4.12 -9.93
C VAL A 88 -11.86 -4.49 -10.52
N GLU A 89 -12.27 -5.75 -10.34
CA GLU A 89 -13.67 -6.13 -10.40
C GLU A 89 -14.39 -5.39 -9.26
N THR A 90 -14.88 -4.19 -9.55
CA THR A 90 -15.60 -3.34 -8.60
C THR A 90 -16.95 -3.96 -8.23
N HIS A 91 -16.94 -5.07 -7.49
CA HIS A 91 -18.11 -5.57 -6.78
C HIS A 91 -18.39 -4.59 -5.65
N VAL A 92 -19.68 -4.31 -5.40
CA VAL A 92 -20.13 -3.35 -4.37
C VAL A 92 -19.52 -3.61 -2.98
N SER A 93 -19.02 -4.83 -2.73
CA SER A 93 -18.43 -5.29 -1.48
C SER A 93 -17.00 -4.80 -1.18
N SER A 94 -16.19 -4.41 -2.17
CA SER A 94 -14.82 -3.91 -1.90
C SER A 94 -14.80 -2.45 -1.43
N PHE A 95 -15.91 -1.72 -1.59
CA PHE A 95 -16.03 -0.34 -1.13
C PHE A 95 -16.51 -0.27 0.32
N ARG A 96 -15.74 0.39 1.19
CA ARG A 96 -16.21 0.73 2.53
C ARG A 96 -17.24 1.87 2.44
N GLN A 97 -18.53 1.51 2.51
CA GLN A 97 -19.61 2.48 2.65
C GLN A 97 -19.76 2.86 4.14
N LYS A 98 -19.24 4.02 4.53
CA LYS A 98 -19.63 4.69 5.78
C LYS A 98 -20.63 5.79 5.46
N ALA A 99 -21.54 6.09 6.39
CA ALA A 99 -22.65 7.02 6.19
C ALA A 99 -22.26 8.25 5.34
N LYS A 100 -22.64 8.22 4.04
CA LYS A 100 -22.48 9.28 3.02
C LYS A 100 -21.11 9.41 2.31
N LYS A 101 -20.19 8.45 2.42
CA LYS A 101 -18.91 8.45 1.65
C LYS A 101 -18.65 7.11 0.96
N TYR A 102 -18.03 7.16 -0.22
CA TYR A 102 -17.40 6.02 -0.88
C TYR A 102 -15.90 6.25 -0.92
N SER A 103 -15.08 5.22 -0.67
CA SER A 103 -13.62 5.33 -0.71
C SER A 103 -13.00 4.13 -1.42
N TYR A 104 -11.87 4.35 -2.08
CA TYR A 104 -11.01 3.36 -2.71
C TYR A 104 -9.56 3.71 -2.43
N HIS A 105 -8.75 2.70 -2.09
CA HIS A 105 -7.31 2.85 -1.88
C HIS A 105 -6.61 2.26 -3.10
N ASP A 106 -5.85 3.10 -3.79
CA ASP A 106 -4.97 2.70 -4.90
C ASP A 106 -3.60 2.38 -4.31
N GLU A 107 -3.28 1.08 -4.24
CA GLU A 107 -2.01 0.58 -3.70
C GLU A 107 -0.81 1.04 -4.54
N SER A 108 -0.98 1.22 -5.86
CA SER A 108 0.11 1.60 -6.76
C SER A 108 0.65 3.01 -6.51
N THR A 109 -0.19 3.90 -6.00
CA THR A 109 0.15 5.29 -5.72
C THR A 109 -0.02 5.65 -4.25
N ASP A 110 -0.29 4.66 -3.39
CA ASP A 110 -0.69 4.80 -1.99
C ASP A 110 -1.65 5.99 -1.76
N SER A 111 -2.68 6.07 -2.61
CA SER A 111 -3.61 7.20 -2.65
C SER A 111 -5.03 6.74 -2.37
N ILE A 112 -5.77 7.51 -1.57
CA ILE A 112 -7.15 7.23 -1.21
C ILE A 112 -8.07 8.18 -1.98
N PHE A 113 -8.88 7.61 -2.86
CA PHE A 113 -9.90 8.31 -3.62
C PHE A 113 -11.23 8.22 -2.88
N VAL A 114 -11.88 9.37 -2.65
CA VAL A 114 -13.10 9.48 -1.85
C VAL A 114 -14.16 10.28 -2.61
N LEU A 115 -15.39 9.77 -2.65
CA LEU A 115 -16.56 10.55 -3.05
C LEU A 115 -17.40 10.91 -1.81
N GLN A 116 -17.46 12.21 -1.51
CA GLN A 116 -18.36 12.77 -0.49
C GLN A 116 -19.72 13.06 -1.12
N ARG A 117 -20.72 12.24 -0.79
CA ARG A 117 -22.01 12.23 -1.50
C ARG A 117 -22.83 13.51 -1.30
N GLN A 118 -22.80 14.08 -0.09
CA GLN A 118 -23.60 15.28 0.22
C GLN A 118 -22.99 16.56 -0.36
N GLU A 119 -21.66 16.62 -0.42
CA GLU A 119 -20.92 17.80 -0.86
C GLU A 119 -20.68 17.81 -2.37
N LYS A 120 -21.00 16.70 -3.06
CA LYS A 120 -20.67 16.47 -4.49
C LYS A 120 -19.19 16.71 -4.77
N GLN A 121 -18.34 16.37 -3.81
CA GLN A 121 -16.90 16.52 -3.90
C GLN A 121 -16.24 15.17 -4.11
N PHE A 122 -15.30 15.16 -5.05
CA PHE A 122 -14.35 14.08 -5.23
C PHE A 122 -13.03 14.53 -4.60
N ILE A 123 -12.58 13.77 -3.62
CA ILE A 123 -11.39 14.08 -2.82
C ILE A 123 -10.37 13.00 -3.09
N VAL A 124 -9.13 13.40 -3.31
CA VAL A 124 -7.99 12.51 -3.37
C VAL A 124 -7.08 12.85 -2.22
N MET A 125 -6.83 11.86 -1.38
CA MET A 125 -5.91 11.94 -0.27
C MET A 125 -4.65 11.16 -0.64
N LYS A 126 -3.48 11.75 -0.44
CA LYS A 126 -2.21 11.07 -0.62
C LYS A 126 -1.30 11.37 0.55
N THR A 127 -0.77 10.32 1.15
CA THR A 127 0.24 10.47 2.19
C THR A 127 1.58 10.80 1.55
N LEU A 128 2.19 11.90 1.98
CA LEU A 128 3.54 12.28 1.58
C LEU A 128 4.48 12.14 2.78
N TRP A 129 5.65 11.57 2.51
CA TRP A 129 6.72 11.40 3.47
C TRP A 129 7.80 12.45 3.19
N LEU A 130 8.08 13.28 4.18
CA LEU A 130 9.01 14.40 4.08
C LEU A 130 10.28 14.16 4.86
N SER A 131 11.31 14.93 4.54
CA SER A 131 12.53 14.91 5.31
C SER A 131 12.29 15.45 6.73
N PRO A 132 12.71 14.74 7.80
CA PRO A 132 12.55 15.21 9.19
C PRO A 132 13.28 16.51 9.49
N THR A 133 14.29 16.89 8.72
CA THR A 133 15.08 18.11 8.97
C THR A 133 14.41 19.38 8.47
N ASP A 134 13.48 19.28 7.51
CA ASP A 134 12.84 20.45 6.89
C ASP A 134 11.37 20.18 6.52
N ALA A 135 10.70 19.30 7.26
CA ALA A 135 9.37 18.80 6.92
C ALA A 135 8.34 19.93 6.71
N GLU A 136 8.35 20.96 7.55
CA GLU A 136 7.36 22.05 7.43
C GLU A 136 7.56 22.89 6.15
N ASN A 137 8.80 23.33 5.86
CA ASN A 137 9.06 24.12 4.67
C ASN A 137 9.02 23.27 3.39
N GLU A 138 9.48 22.03 3.45
CA GLU A 138 9.37 21.08 2.35
C GLU A 138 7.89 20.84 2.02
N GLY A 139 7.06 20.58 3.03
CA GLY A 139 5.63 20.39 2.88
C GLY A 139 4.96 21.60 2.25
N GLN A 140 5.22 22.81 2.75
CA GLN A 140 4.68 24.04 2.17
C GLN A 140 5.09 24.22 0.69
N ARG A 141 6.38 24.02 0.37
CA ARG A 141 6.89 24.10 -1.01
C ARG A 141 6.22 23.08 -1.94
N ARG A 142 6.00 21.86 -1.46
CA ARG A 142 5.26 20.83 -2.21
C ARG A 142 3.81 21.23 -2.46
N VAL A 143 3.11 21.89 -1.50
CA VAL A 143 1.74 22.40 -1.74
C VAL A 143 1.76 23.35 -2.92
N GLU A 144 2.64 24.34 -2.86
CA GLU A 144 2.66 25.44 -3.81
C GLU A 144 3.02 24.94 -5.20
N HIS A 145 3.98 24.03 -5.27
CA HIS A 145 4.29 23.31 -6.50
C HIS A 145 3.06 22.58 -7.04
N LEU A 146 2.38 21.79 -6.23
CA LEU A 146 1.21 21.01 -6.66
C LEU A 146 0.04 21.90 -7.08
N LYS A 147 -0.23 22.99 -6.35
CA LYS A 147 -1.21 24.00 -6.76
C LYS A 147 -0.92 24.54 -8.15
N ASN A 148 0.35 24.83 -8.43
CA ASN A 148 0.77 25.32 -9.75
C ASN A 148 0.66 24.25 -10.83
N VAL A 149 1.09 23.01 -10.55
CA VAL A 149 1.02 21.88 -11.48
C VAL A 149 -0.44 21.55 -11.83
N LEU A 150 -1.33 21.47 -10.83
CA LEU A 150 -2.76 21.23 -11.04
C LEU A 150 -3.39 22.34 -11.88
N LYS A 151 -3.08 23.61 -11.58
CA LYS A 151 -3.59 24.77 -12.33
C LYS A 151 -3.10 24.77 -13.78
N ASN A 152 -1.81 24.53 -14.01
CA ASN A 152 -1.22 24.46 -15.35
C ASN A 152 -1.77 23.28 -16.17
N SER A 153 -2.18 22.21 -15.49
CA SER A 153 -2.82 21.04 -16.10
C SER A 153 -4.32 21.24 -16.35
N GLY A 154 -4.87 22.42 -16.04
CA GLY A 154 -6.29 22.74 -16.23
C GLY A 154 -7.23 22.09 -15.20
N ILE A 155 -6.71 21.50 -14.13
CA ILE A 155 -7.50 20.84 -13.10
C ILE A 155 -8.03 21.88 -12.11
N LYS A 156 -9.35 21.99 -12.01
CA LYS A 156 -10.03 22.84 -11.03
C LYS A 156 -10.14 22.11 -9.69
N ALA A 157 -9.08 22.20 -8.89
CA ALA A 157 -9.05 21.60 -7.57
C ALA A 157 -8.50 22.57 -6.51
N THR A 158 -8.99 22.42 -5.27
CA THR A 158 -8.34 22.96 -4.08
C THR A 158 -7.33 21.94 -3.58
N CYS A 159 -6.12 22.42 -3.26
CA CYS A 159 -5.03 21.57 -2.78
C CYS A 159 -4.52 22.14 -1.46
N HIS A 160 -4.48 21.32 -0.42
CA HIS A 160 -3.98 21.69 0.90
C HIS A 160 -3.40 20.47 1.62
N PHE A 161 -2.71 20.69 2.74
CA PHE A 161 -2.27 19.61 3.62
C PHE A 161 -3.11 19.58 4.89
N MET A 162 -3.39 18.37 5.36
CA MET A 162 -3.67 18.12 6.75
C MET A 162 -2.38 17.63 7.39
N LYS A 163 -1.85 18.39 8.36
CA LYS A 163 -0.73 17.93 9.18
C LYS A 163 -1.25 16.79 10.05
N GLU A 164 -0.65 15.61 9.92
CA GLU A 164 -0.84 14.56 10.91
C GLU A 164 0.12 14.79 12.08
N ASN A 165 -0.21 14.21 13.24
CA ASN A 165 0.58 14.43 14.46
C ASN A 165 2.03 13.91 14.30
N VAL A 166 2.24 12.96 13.38
CA VAL A 166 3.54 12.43 12.96
C VAL A 166 4.22 13.45 12.04
N GLY A 167 5.13 14.26 12.58
CA GLY A 167 5.58 15.48 11.89
C GLY A 167 6.39 15.32 10.60
N ILE A 168 6.70 14.11 10.15
CA ILE A 168 7.26 13.84 8.82
C ILE A 168 6.22 13.44 7.77
N GLN A 169 4.98 13.24 8.20
CA GLN A 169 3.87 12.79 7.38
C GLN A 169 2.90 13.94 7.15
N ILE A 170 2.62 14.24 5.88
CA ILE A 170 1.57 15.20 5.52
C ILE A 170 0.58 14.54 4.58
N ASN A 171 -0.71 14.72 4.86
CA ASN A 171 -1.75 14.24 3.97
C ASN A 171 -2.11 15.32 2.97
N LEU A 172 -1.69 15.11 1.72
CA LEU A 172 -2.12 15.89 0.57
C LEU A 172 -3.62 15.67 0.38
N VAL A 173 -4.39 16.74 0.38
CA VAL A 173 -5.82 16.70 0.10
C VAL A 173 -6.09 17.53 -1.16
N ILE A 174 -6.51 16.85 -2.22
CA ILE A 174 -6.95 17.45 -3.47
C ILE A 174 -8.46 17.29 -3.56
N GLU A 175 -9.20 18.40 -3.50
CA GLU A 175 -10.65 18.38 -3.61
C GLU A 175 -11.07 18.99 -4.95
N MET A 176 -11.96 18.30 -5.65
CA MET A 176 -12.54 18.77 -6.89
C MET A 176 -14.04 18.52 -6.92
N ASN A 177 -14.75 19.27 -7.75
CA ASN A 177 -16.17 18.99 -7.96
C ASN A 177 -16.31 17.63 -8.65
N LYS A 178 -17.29 16.83 -8.23
CA LYS A 178 -17.65 15.56 -8.89
C LYS A 178 -17.79 15.70 -10.41
N ARG A 179 -18.27 16.86 -10.90
CA ARG A 179 -18.46 17.09 -12.35
C ARG A 179 -17.15 17.28 -13.12
N ASP A 180 -16.09 17.74 -12.46
CA ASP A 180 -14.81 18.07 -13.08
C ASP A 180 -13.84 16.86 -13.09
N ALA A 181 -14.16 15.81 -12.34
CA ALA A 181 -13.43 14.54 -12.32
C ALA A 181 -13.82 13.68 -13.54
N ASP A 182 -13.39 14.07 -14.75
CA ASP A 182 -13.49 13.26 -15.96
C ASP A 182 -12.28 12.32 -16.15
N ARG A 183 -12.27 11.54 -17.24
CA ARG A 183 -11.21 10.56 -17.51
C ARG A 183 -9.85 11.25 -17.66
N ASN A 184 -9.80 12.33 -18.43
CA ASN A 184 -8.57 13.05 -18.71
C ASN A 184 -8.03 13.69 -17.43
N THR A 185 -8.91 14.26 -16.61
CA THR A 185 -8.57 14.78 -15.28
C THR A 185 -7.96 13.71 -14.38
N ILE A 186 -8.56 12.51 -14.33
CA ILE A 186 -8.08 11.40 -13.49
C ILE A 186 -6.73 10.88 -14.00
N ASP A 187 -6.56 10.70 -15.32
CA ASP A 187 -5.32 10.20 -15.89
C ASP A 187 -4.15 11.15 -15.61
N ILE A 188 -4.36 12.47 -15.77
CA ILE A 188 -3.36 13.49 -15.43
C ILE A 188 -3.07 13.48 -13.92
N LEU A 189 -4.11 13.39 -13.10
CA LEU A 189 -3.96 13.35 -11.65
C LEU A 189 -3.13 12.15 -11.20
N LYS A 190 -3.38 10.94 -11.73
CA LYS A 190 -2.57 9.75 -11.42
C LYS A 190 -1.09 9.97 -11.73
N LYS A 191 -0.79 10.58 -12.88
CA LYS A 191 0.60 10.88 -13.25
C LYS A 191 1.25 11.81 -12.24
N ILE A 192 0.56 12.90 -11.86
CA ILE A 192 1.05 13.84 -10.84
C ILE A 192 1.29 13.13 -9.50
N LEU A 193 0.36 12.28 -9.05
CA LEU A 193 0.49 11.55 -7.78
C LEU A 193 1.63 10.53 -7.81
N SER A 194 1.85 9.85 -8.93
CA SER A 194 2.98 8.93 -9.11
C SER A 194 4.31 9.68 -9.09
N ASP A 195 4.40 10.84 -9.75
CA ASP A 195 5.60 11.69 -9.71
C ASP A 195 5.90 12.19 -8.29
N GLU A 196 4.87 12.43 -7.47
CA GLU A 196 5.04 12.82 -6.06
C GLU A 196 5.46 11.65 -5.16
N GLU A 197 4.96 10.43 -5.41
CA GLU A 197 5.41 9.23 -4.68
C GLU A 197 6.92 9.03 -4.85
N ASN A 198 7.43 9.21 -6.07
CA ASN A 198 8.86 9.08 -6.36
C ASN A 198 9.74 10.12 -5.64
N LYS A 199 9.15 11.22 -5.16
CA LYS A 199 9.85 12.24 -4.39
C LYS A 199 9.79 12.00 -2.90
N ASN A 200 8.95 11.09 -2.40
CA ASN A 200 8.82 10.84 -0.97
C ASN A 200 10.18 10.52 -0.34
N TYR A 201 10.36 10.91 0.91
CA TYR A 201 11.55 10.56 1.68
C TYR A 201 11.65 9.03 1.80
N GLN A 202 12.71 8.46 1.21
CA GLN A 202 12.96 7.00 1.14
C GLN A 202 14.09 6.55 2.07
N LYS A 203 14.53 7.38 3.01
CA LYS A 203 15.63 7.02 3.92
C LYS A 203 15.08 6.77 5.32
N CYS A 204 15.84 6.03 6.11
CA CYS A 204 15.60 5.99 7.53
C CYS A 204 15.91 7.34 8.18
N TYR A 205 15.35 7.57 9.35
CA TYR A 205 15.76 8.65 10.22
C TYR A 205 15.78 8.20 11.67
N TYR A 206 16.64 8.83 12.45
CA TYR A 206 16.94 8.42 13.81
C TYR A 206 16.51 9.51 14.76
N PHE A 207 15.80 9.12 15.80
CA PHE A 207 15.41 10.07 16.83
C PHE A 207 15.56 9.44 18.20
N ARG A 208 15.57 10.32 19.19
CA ARG A 208 15.60 10.00 20.60
C ARG A 208 14.59 10.86 21.33
N ASN A 209 13.66 10.23 22.03
CA ASN A 209 12.78 10.87 22.99
C ASN A 209 13.27 10.56 24.41
N LYS A 210 13.48 11.60 25.23
CA LYS A 210 13.83 11.49 26.65
C LYS A 210 12.75 12.14 27.50
N ASN A 211 12.09 11.34 28.34
CA ASN A 211 11.12 11.81 29.31
C ASN A 211 11.50 11.30 30.70
N ASN A 212 12.02 12.19 31.56
CA ASN A 212 12.39 12.06 32.98
C ASN A 212 13.16 10.78 33.43
N ASP A 213 12.69 9.59 33.10
CA ASP A 213 13.27 8.27 33.45
C ASP A 213 13.23 7.25 32.29
N THR A 214 12.58 7.56 31.17
CA THR A 214 12.50 6.68 30.00
C THR A 214 13.14 7.32 28.77
N SER A 215 13.75 6.47 27.94
CA SER A 215 14.38 6.87 26.69
C SER A 215 13.95 5.93 25.58
N TYR A 216 13.46 6.48 24.48
CA TYR A 216 13.11 5.73 23.29
C TYR A 216 14.00 6.20 22.14
N LEU A 217 14.70 5.27 21.49
CA LEU A 217 15.46 5.52 20.28
C LEU A 217 14.86 4.65 19.19
N ALA A 218 14.67 5.18 17.98
CA ALA A 218 14.39 4.31 16.84
C ALA A 218 14.93 4.85 15.53
N GLU A 219 15.18 3.89 14.65
CA GLU A 219 15.29 4.04 13.22
C GLU A 219 13.89 3.89 12.63
N ILE A 220 13.37 4.94 11.99
CA ILE A 220 12.04 4.92 11.38
C ILE A 220 12.17 5.04 9.86
N TYR A 221 11.38 4.25 9.14
CA TYR A 221 11.14 4.39 7.71
C TYR A 221 9.64 4.54 7.44
N LYS A 222 9.25 5.58 6.68
CA LYS A 222 7.85 5.88 6.35
C LYS A 222 6.89 5.70 7.56
N GLY A 223 7.26 6.26 8.71
CA GLY A 223 6.45 6.24 9.93
C GLY A 223 6.45 4.93 10.73
N SER A 224 7.03 3.86 10.19
CA SER A 224 7.17 2.58 10.88
C SER A 224 8.56 2.45 11.48
N PRO A 225 8.69 2.19 12.80
CA PRO A 225 9.95 1.81 13.40
C PRO A 225 10.46 0.52 12.78
N VAL A 226 11.66 0.59 12.23
CA VAL A 226 12.38 -0.52 11.61
C VAL A 226 13.22 -1.23 12.68
N ARG A 227 13.90 -0.43 13.49
CA ARG A 227 14.60 -0.87 14.69
C ARG A 227 14.41 0.12 15.82
N ALA A 228 14.28 -0.34 17.05
CA ALA A 228 14.01 0.53 18.19
C ALA A 228 14.58 0.00 19.51
N ILE A 229 14.89 0.91 20.42
CA ILE A 229 15.31 0.63 21.78
C ILE A 229 14.42 1.43 22.72
N TYR A 230 13.73 0.75 23.63
CA TYR A 230 13.00 1.37 24.72
C TYR A 230 13.67 1.06 26.04
N MET A 231 14.13 2.10 26.74
CA MET A 231 14.83 2.01 28.01
C MET A 231 13.98 2.64 29.12
N THR A 232 13.78 1.90 30.19
CA THR A 232 13.21 2.35 31.47
C THR A 232 14.25 2.17 32.58
N PRO A 233 14.01 2.66 33.81
CA PRO A 233 14.94 2.43 34.92
C PRO A 233 15.10 0.96 35.29
N GLN A 234 14.17 0.09 34.91
CA GLN A 234 14.14 -1.32 35.29
C GLN A 234 14.48 -2.27 34.13
N THR A 235 14.20 -1.88 32.89
CA THR A 235 14.29 -2.77 31.72
C THR A 235 14.80 -2.02 30.49
N THR A 236 15.46 -2.78 29.60
CA THR A 236 15.74 -2.35 28.23
C THR A 236 15.12 -3.37 27.30
N GLU A 237 14.30 -2.88 26.39
CA GLU A 237 13.59 -3.67 25.40
C GLU A 237 14.03 -3.21 24.02
N ILE A 238 14.22 -4.16 23.10
CA ILE A 238 14.84 -3.91 21.82
C ILE A 238 14.01 -4.57 20.73
N LEU A 239 13.72 -3.81 19.68
CA LEU A 239 13.21 -4.28 18.40
C LEU A 239 14.39 -4.25 17.41
N ASN A 240 14.95 -5.42 17.13
CA ASN A 240 16.10 -5.57 16.23
C ASN A 240 15.72 -6.08 14.83
N SER A 241 14.45 -6.46 14.60
CA SER A 241 13.96 -6.96 13.32
C SER A 241 12.46 -6.65 13.18
N ILE A 242 11.93 -6.86 11.97
CA ILE A 242 10.50 -6.72 11.65
C ILE A 242 9.62 -7.72 12.46
N PHE A 243 10.22 -8.77 13.06
CA PHE A 243 9.50 -9.97 13.52
C PHE A 243 9.57 -10.31 15.01
N ASP A 244 10.07 -9.42 15.89
CA ASP A 244 10.05 -9.70 17.34
C ASP A 244 9.11 -8.79 18.16
N PRO A 245 7.78 -8.71 17.87
CA PRO A 245 6.85 -7.95 18.69
C PRO A 245 6.33 -8.75 19.91
N ASP A 246 6.47 -10.07 19.91
CA ASP A 246 5.68 -10.96 20.80
C ASP A 246 6.12 -10.90 22.28
N ASN A 247 7.30 -10.37 22.56
CA ASN A 247 7.80 -10.18 23.93
C ASN A 247 7.95 -8.72 24.35
N LEU A 248 7.50 -7.77 23.53
CA LEU A 248 7.58 -6.35 23.84
C LEU A 248 6.46 -5.93 24.80
N SER A 249 6.79 -5.07 25.75
CA SER A 249 5.83 -4.49 26.67
C SER A 249 4.74 -3.74 25.91
N LYS A 250 3.55 -3.66 26.51
CA LYS A 250 2.42 -2.90 25.92
C LYS A 250 2.77 -1.43 25.68
N GLU A 251 3.67 -0.87 26.49
CA GLU A 251 4.12 0.51 26.35
C GLU A 251 5.05 0.67 25.15
N PHE A 252 5.96 -0.28 24.92
CA PHE A 252 6.80 -0.29 23.73
C PHE A 252 5.97 -0.51 22.46
N ASN A 253 5.07 -1.49 22.44
CA ASN A 253 4.13 -1.70 21.33
C ASN A 253 3.29 -0.45 21.04
N LYS A 254 2.80 0.24 22.08
CA LYS A 254 2.11 1.52 21.92
C LYS A 254 2.99 2.58 21.26
N LYS A 255 4.29 2.66 21.59
CA LYS A 255 5.21 3.59 20.94
C LYS A 255 5.50 3.25 19.48
N ILE A 256 5.50 1.97 19.14
CA ILE A 256 5.60 1.49 17.76
C ILE A 256 4.34 1.87 16.98
N ASP A 257 3.16 1.57 17.53
CA ASP A 257 1.86 1.88 16.92
C ASP A 257 1.61 3.40 16.76
N GLU A 258 2.13 4.21 17.69
CA GLU A 258 2.04 5.67 17.63
C GLU A 258 2.93 6.28 16.53
N GLY A 259 3.80 5.49 15.87
CA GLY A 259 4.71 5.95 14.79
C GLY A 259 5.63 7.11 15.20
N ILE A 260 5.74 7.30 16.53
CA ILE A 260 6.27 8.45 17.27
C ILE A 260 5.90 9.83 16.71
N ASP A 261 5.15 10.59 17.52
CA ASP A 261 4.95 12.04 17.39
C ASP A 261 6.28 12.80 17.60
N VAL A 262 7.16 12.78 16.60
CA VAL A 262 8.56 13.27 16.70
C VAL A 262 8.65 14.78 16.99
N PHE A 263 7.59 15.57 16.75
CA PHE A 263 7.69 17.04 16.73
C PHE A 263 6.70 17.79 17.63
N ASN A 264 5.88 17.09 18.43
CA ASN A 264 4.92 17.76 19.31
C ASN A 264 5.36 17.82 20.79
N ASP A 265 6.32 16.99 21.22
CA ASP A 265 6.76 16.91 22.62
C ASP A 265 8.14 17.53 22.87
N LYS A 266 8.27 18.24 24.00
CA LYS A 266 9.50 18.93 24.47
C LYS A 266 10.67 18.01 24.89
N GLY A 267 10.67 16.74 24.47
CA GLY A 267 11.68 15.73 24.83
C GLY A 267 12.27 14.96 23.64
N SER A 268 11.75 15.18 22.43
CA SER A 268 12.20 14.50 21.20
C SER A 268 13.30 15.29 20.49
N SER A 269 14.36 14.59 20.07
CA SER A 269 15.47 15.14 19.30
C SER A 269 15.89 14.18 18.19
N MET A 270 16.16 14.70 17.00
CA MET A 270 16.85 13.95 15.95
C MET A 270 18.26 13.61 16.40
N ILE A 271 18.71 12.40 16.09
CA ILE A 271 20.08 11.95 16.32
C ILE A 271 20.67 11.47 14.99
N THR A 272 21.98 11.30 14.96
CA THR A 272 22.68 10.73 13.80
C THR A 272 22.59 9.20 13.81
N GLU A 273 22.77 8.58 12.64
CA GLU A 273 22.93 7.11 12.54
C GLU A 273 24.06 6.63 13.47
N GLU A 274 25.22 7.31 13.46
CA GLU A 274 26.36 6.97 14.30
C GLU A 274 26.03 6.99 15.80
N GLU A 275 25.18 7.90 16.25
CA GLU A 275 24.72 7.96 17.64
C GLU A 275 23.75 6.82 17.97
N PHE A 276 22.90 6.43 17.02
CA PHE A 276 21.98 5.31 17.17
C PHE A 276 22.75 3.98 17.25
N GLU A 277 23.66 3.74 16.30
CA GLU A 277 24.44 2.51 16.21
C GLU A 277 25.38 2.28 17.40
N LYS A 278 25.79 3.34 18.12
CA LYS A 278 26.57 3.18 19.37
C LYS A 278 25.79 2.53 20.50
N VAL A 279 24.47 2.68 20.50
CA VAL A 279 23.58 2.19 21.57
C VAL A 279 22.86 0.91 21.13
N MET A 280 22.69 0.74 19.82
CA MET A 280 22.09 -0.43 19.26
C MET A 280 22.96 -1.67 19.51
N PRO A 281 22.44 -2.70 20.19
CA PRO A 281 23.21 -3.92 20.34
C PRO A 281 23.42 -4.55 18.96
N PRO A 282 24.64 -5.04 18.70
CA PRO A 282 24.90 -5.74 17.46
C PRO A 282 23.98 -6.96 17.37
N LEU A 283 23.66 -7.35 16.15
CA LEU A 283 22.95 -8.57 15.85
C LEU A 283 23.65 -9.76 16.58
N GLN A 284 22.92 -10.47 17.44
CA GLN A 284 23.48 -11.56 18.23
C GLN A 284 23.41 -12.87 17.44
N ILE A 285 24.44 -13.14 16.65
CA ILE A 285 24.64 -14.45 16.02
C ILE A 285 25.26 -15.38 17.06
N LYS A 286 24.52 -16.42 17.46
CA LYS A 286 24.89 -17.30 18.60
C LYS A 286 25.99 -18.29 18.24
N ASP A 287 25.91 -18.85 17.04
CA ASP A 287 26.85 -19.83 16.49
C ASP A 287 26.74 -19.92 14.97
N ASP A 288 27.67 -20.64 14.36
CA ASP A 288 27.78 -20.85 12.92
C ASP A 288 26.51 -21.46 12.29
N SER A 289 25.86 -22.41 12.98
CA SER A 289 24.63 -23.05 12.48
C SER A 289 23.44 -22.09 12.43
N THR A 290 23.29 -21.28 13.47
CA THR A 290 22.22 -20.28 13.56
C THR A 290 22.45 -19.10 12.61
N ALA A 291 23.71 -18.82 12.23
CA ALA A 291 24.03 -17.77 11.27
C ALA A 291 23.45 -18.04 9.87
N PHE A 292 23.52 -19.30 9.41
CA PHE A 292 22.93 -19.70 8.13
C PHE A 292 21.41 -19.66 8.20
N GLU A 293 20.79 -20.32 9.19
CA GLU A 293 19.33 -20.29 9.44
C GLU A 293 18.78 -18.87 9.43
N TYR A 294 19.46 -17.97 10.13
CA TYR A 294 19.07 -16.57 10.21
C TYR A 294 19.24 -15.82 8.87
N LEU A 295 20.30 -16.11 8.12
CA LEU A 295 20.50 -15.51 6.80
C LEU A 295 19.38 -15.89 5.83
N PHE A 296 18.89 -17.14 5.86
CA PHE A 296 17.75 -17.55 5.05
C PHE A 296 16.49 -16.77 5.39
N GLU A 297 16.16 -16.69 6.68
CA GLU A 297 15.00 -15.95 7.15
C GLU A 297 15.06 -14.49 6.69
N LEU A 298 16.24 -13.86 6.75
CA LEU A 298 16.42 -12.49 6.28
C LEU A 298 16.20 -12.34 4.76
N PHE A 299 16.64 -13.29 3.94
CA PHE A 299 16.44 -13.23 2.50
C PHE A 299 15.03 -13.57 2.07
N GLU A 300 14.37 -14.56 2.68
CA GLU A 300 12.95 -14.83 2.46
C GLU A 300 12.13 -13.57 2.72
N ASN A 301 12.41 -12.90 3.83
CA ASN A 301 11.77 -11.63 4.16
C ASN A 301 12.15 -10.50 3.19
N TYR A 302 13.40 -10.45 2.69
CA TYR A 302 13.77 -9.46 1.69
C TYR A 302 12.97 -9.63 0.39
N VAL A 303 12.64 -10.87 0.03
CA VAL A 303 11.79 -11.16 -1.15
C VAL A 303 10.31 -10.87 -0.85
N GLU A 304 9.81 -11.19 0.34
CA GLU A 304 8.40 -11.04 0.70
C GLU A 304 7.98 -9.60 1.04
N TYR A 305 8.90 -8.76 1.55
CA TYR A 305 8.59 -7.41 2.04
C TYR A 305 9.16 -6.32 1.12
N PRO A 306 8.43 -5.91 0.06
CA PRO A 306 8.93 -5.03 -1.01
C PRO A 306 9.11 -3.56 -0.59
N SER A 307 8.93 -3.22 0.69
CA SER A 307 9.03 -1.83 1.13
C SER A 307 10.52 -1.43 1.18
N PRO A 308 10.92 -0.28 0.61
CA PRO A 308 12.34 0.08 0.57
C PRO A 308 12.99 0.26 1.96
N GLY A 309 12.20 0.45 3.02
CA GLY A 309 12.69 0.52 4.39
C GLY A 309 12.96 -0.84 5.00
N ASP A 310 12.06 -1.78 4.76
CA ASP A 310 12.24 -3.17 5.15
C ASP A 310 13.48 -3.73 4.43
N HIS A 311 13.59 -3.48 3.12
CA HIS A 311 14.81 -3.79 2.37
C HIS A 311 16.07 -3.16 2.97
N HIS A 312 16.02 -1.91 3.44
CA HIS A 312 17.18 -1.24 4.05
C HIS A 312 17.60 -1.90 5.37
N ALA A 313 16.63 -2.19 6.25
CA ALA A 313 16.85 -2.90 7.50
C ALA A 313 17.47 -4.27 7.27
N LEU A 314 16.80 -5.06 6.44
CA LEU A 314 17.17 -6.42 6.10
C LEU A 314 18.53 -6.40 5.42
N SER A 315 18.82 -5.45 4.53
CA SER A 315 20.16 -5.34 3.91
C SER A 315 21.27 -5.17 4.93
N LYS A 316 21.04 -4.41 6.02
CA LYS A 316 22.04 -4.20 7.06
C LYS A 316 22.27 -5.48 7.87
N ASP A 317 21.21 -6.20 8.20
CA ASP A 317 21.30 -7.46 8.95
C ASP A 317 21.88 -8.60 8.08
N ILE A 318 21.52 -8.66 6.80
CA ILE A 318 22.09 -9.58 5.80
C ILE A 318 23.59 -9.32 5.66
N MET A 319 24.00 -8.05 5.48
CA MET A 319 25.42 -7.69 5.42
C MET A 319 26.19 -8.05 6.69
N THR A 320 25.58 -7.83 7.86
CA THR A 320 26.20 -8.18 9.16
C THR A 320 26.40 -9.68 9.27
N THR A 321 25.39 -10.47 8.88
CA THR A 321 25.43 -11.93 8.90
C THR A 321 26.43 -12.49 7.89
N ILE A 322 26.49 -11.93 6.69
CA ILE A 322 27.48 -12.29 5.66
C ILE A 322 28.90 -11.98 6.13
N ASN A 323 29.14 -10.80 6.75
CA ASN A 323 30.46 -10.46 7.29
C ASN A 323 30.87 -11.43 8.40
N TYR A 324 29.96 -11.79 9.29
CA TYR A 324 30.21 -12.81 10.32
C TYR A 324 30.62 -14.15 9.69
N LEU A 325 29.86 -14.66 8.73
CA LEU A 325 30.17 -15.91 8.02
C LEU A 325 31.51 -15.83 7.27
N SER A 326 31.84 -14.67 6.70
CA SER A 326 33.14 -14.42 6.06
C SER A 326 34.29 -14.47 7.06
N ASP A 327 34.17 -13.79 8.19
CA ASP A 327 35.21 -13.76 9.24
C ASP A 327 35.47 -15.14 9.84
N HIS A 328 34.45 -16.00 9.85
CA HIS A 328 34.55 -17.40 10.33
C HIS A 328 34.95 -18.39 9.22
N GLY A 329 35.16 -17.91 7.98
CA GLY A 329 35.59 -18.74 6.84
C GLY A 329 34.49 -19.64 6.25
N LEU A 330 33.24 -19.44 6.66
CA LEU A 330 32.07 -20.26 6.31
C LEU A 330 31.36 -19.76 5.06
N ILE A 331 31.78 -18.62 4.51
CA ILE A 331 31.13 -18.01 3.35
C ILE A 331 31.07 -18.92 2.12
N LYS A 332 32.03 -19.84 1.98
CA LYS A 332 32.06 -20.85 0.91
C LYS A 332 30.99 -21.92 1.08
N GLU A 333 30.48 -22.12 2.29
CA GLU A 333 29.43 -23.09 2.59
C GLU A 333 28.04 -22.55 2.22
N LEU A 334 27.89 -21.22 2.07
CA LEU A 334 26.69 -20.54 1.57
C LEU A 334 26.30 -21.03 0.16
N VAL A 335 27.30 -21.45 -0.62
CA VAL A 335 27.14 -22.10 -1.93
C VAL A 335 26.46 -23.47 -1.84
N SER A 336 26.56 -24.14 -0.69
CA SER A 336 26.00 -25.49 -0.49
C SER A 336 24.48 -25.48 -0.26
N TYR A 337 23.92 -24.30 -0.01
CA TYR A 337 22.51 -24.09 0.33
C TYR A 337 21.71 -23.44 -0.80
N SER A 338 22.32 -23.39 -1.97
CA SER A 338 21.96 -22.47 -3.02
C SER A 338 20.56 -22.68 -3.60
N ASP A 339 20.04 -23.91 -3.54
CA ASP A 339 18.68 -24.26 -3.97
C ASP A 339 17.57 -23.55 -3.16
N GLU A 340 17.86 -23.08 -1.95
CA GLU A 340 16.93 -22.34 -1.08
C GLU A 340 17.08 -20.80 -1.22
N PHE A 341 18.11 -20.32 -1.91
CA PHE A 341 18.48 -18.89 -2.00
C PHE A 341 18.11 -18.19 -3.31
N TYR A 342 17.74 -18.92 -4.36
CA TYR A 342 17.73 -18.37 -5.71
C TYR A 342 16.45 -17.58 -6.02
N SER A 343 16.56 -16.25 -6.02
CA SER A 343 15.55 -15.35 -6.59
C SER A 343 16.20 -14.19 -7.36
N PRO A 344 15.51 -13.60 -8.34
CA PRO A 344 16.00 -12.41 -9.04
C PRO A 344 16.29 -11.22 -8.11
N GLU A 345 15.50 -11.05 -7.05
CA GLU A 345 15.67 -10.00 -6.03
C GLU A 345 16.99 -10.18 -5.28
N ILE A 346 17.32 -11.42 -4.90
CA ILE A 346 18.57 -11.75 -4.21
C ILE A 346 19.76 -11.58 -5.16
N CYS A 347 19.63 -11.93 -6.45
CA CYS A 347 20.67 -11.67 -7.47
C CYS A 347 21.04 -10.17 -7.52
N ASN A 348 20.02 -9.30 -7.58
CA ASN A 348 20.22 -7.86 -7.61
C ASN A 348 20.82 -7.36 -6.29
N TRP A 349 20.35 -7.87 -5.15
CA TRP A 349 20.90 -7.50 -3.85
C TRP A 349 22.39 -7.82 -3.74
N VAL A 350 22.81 -9.03 -4.14
CA VAL A 350 24.21 -9.45 -4.13
C VAL A 350 25.07 -8.54 -5.01
N ALA A 351 24.58 -8.15 -6.18
CA ALA A 351 25.31 -7.23 -7.07
C ALA A 351 25.40 -5.80 -6.54
N ASP A 352 24.34 -5.29 -5.90
CA ASP A 352 24.27 -3.89 -5.48
C ASP A 352 24.90 -3.64 -4.09
N TYR A 353 24.75 -4.58 -3.15
CA TYR A 353 25.15 -4.39 -1.75
C TYR A 353 26.39 -5.18 -1.35
N LEU A 354 26.57 -6.40 -1.87
CA LEU A 354 27.75 -7.20 -1.52
C LEU A 354 28.98 -6.81 -2.36
N TYR A 355 28.81 -6.51 -3.65
CA TYR A 355 29.93 -6.19 -4.55
C TYR A 355 30.82 -5.05 -4.05
N PRO A 356 30.28 -3.92 -3.55
CA PRO A 356 31.12 -2.83 -3.05
C PRO A 356 31.99 -3.22 -1.83
N VAL A 357 31.59 -4.25 -1.09
CA VAL A 357 32.20 -4.65 0.18
C VAL A 357 33.11 -5.86 0.00
N ASN A 358 32.68 -6.86 -0.76
CA ASN A 358 33.44 -8.07 -1.05
C ASN A 358 33.25 -8.51 -2.51
N PRO A 359 33.94 -7.85 -3.47
CA PRO A 359 33.80 -8.14 -4.89
C PRO A 359 34.06 -9.60 -5.25
N GLN A 360 35.07 -10.21 -4.62
CA GLN A 360 35.45 -11.59 -4.90
C GLN A 360 34.31 -12.55 -4.55
N LEU A 361 33.74 -12.40 -3.36
CA LEU A 361 32.63 -13.20 -2.92
C LEU A 361 31.38 -12.99 -3.80
N THR A 362 31.11 -11.75 -4.23
CA THR A 362 30.01 -11.48 -5.16
C THR A 362 30.16 -12.24 -6.47
N PHE A 363 31.37 -12.28 -7.06
CA PHE A 363 31.60 -13.06 -8.27
C PHE A 363 31.42 -14.57 -8.03
N GLU A 364 31.82 -15.09 -6.87
CA GLU A 364 31.61 -16.49 -6.50
C GLU A 364 30.11 -16.82 -6.40
N ILE A 365 29.33 -16.02 -5.67
CA ILE A 365 27.88 -16.23 -5.50
C ILE A 365 27.13 -16.10 -6.83
N LEU A 366 27.38 -15.04 -7.62
CA LEU A 366 26.67 -14.83 -8.89
C LEU A 366 27.01 -15.91 -9.94
N LYS A 367 28.23 -16.46 -9.92
CA LYS A 367 28.62 -17.56 -10.82
C LYS A 367 27.84 -18.83 -10.52
N GLU A 368 27.59 -19.12 -9.24
CA GLU A 368 26.77 -20.25 -8.84
C GLU A 368 25.30 -20.03 -9.22
N PHE A 369 24.77 -18.82 -9.02
CA PHE A 369 23.41 -18.45 -9.45
C PHE A 369 23.24 -18.66 -10.95
N ALA A 370 24.23 -18.25 -11.76
CA ALA A 370 24.21 -18.45 -13.20
C ALA A 370 24.19 -19.94 -13.61
N GLN A 371 24.77 -20.83 -12.79
CA GLN A 371 24.92 -22.25 -13.14
C GLN A 371 23.76 -23.12 -12.64
N ASN A 372 23.21 -22.82 -11.46
CA ASN A 372 22.33 -23.73 -10.74
C ASN A 372 20.93 -23.16 -10.42
N ALA A 373 20.69 -21.86 -10.62
CA ALA A 373 19.38 -21.26 -10.36
C ALA A 373 18.31 -21.58 -11.42
N ASP A 374 17.07 -21.17 -11.17
CA ASP A 374 16.01 -21.17 -12.18
C ASP A 374 16.39 -20.29 -13.39
N ALA A 375 15.67 -20.46 -14.50
CA ALA A 375 16.03 -19.82 -15.77
C ALA A 375 16.09 -18.28 -15.69
N ASP A 376 15.20 -17.64 -14.94
CA ASP A 376 15.14 -16.18 -14.87
C ASP A 376 16.29 -15.63 -14.00
N SER A 377 16.53 -16.26 -12.85
CA SER A 377 17.65 -15.91 -11.95
C SER A 377 19.01 -16.19 -12.58
N SER A 378 19.16 -17.30 -13.32
CA SER A 378 20.40 -17.68 -14.01
C SER A 378 20.79 -16.69 -15.11
N ILE A 379 19.81 -16.23 -15.90
CA ILE A 379 20.01 -15.20 -16.94
C ILE A 379 20.44 -13.89 -16.29
N LEU A 380 19.71 -13.44 -15.26
CA LEU A 380 20.02 -12.20 -14.56
C LEU A 380 21.42 -12.22 -13.92
N ALA A 381 21.78 -13.32 -13.24
CA ALA A 381 23.09 -13.48 -12.64
C ALA A 381 24.21 -13.44 -13.69
N SER A 382 24.00 -14.07 -14.86
CA SER A 382 24.94 -14.01 -15.98
C SER A 382 25.14 -12.59 -16.51
N ASP A 383 24.06 -11.83 -16.65
CA ASP A 383 24.10 -10.42 -17.08
C ASP A 383 24.82 -9.54 -16.06
N LEU A 384 24.54 -9.75 -14.77
CA LEU A 384 25.20 -9.03 -13.67
C LEU A 384 26.70 -9.34 -13.61
N LEU A 385 27.11 -10.60 -13.78
CA LEU A 385 28.53 -10.98 -13.87
C LEU A 385 29.25 -10.22 -14.98
N ASN A 386 28.68 -10.20 -16.19
CA ASN A 386 29.25 -9.49 -17.34
C ASN A 386 29.38 -7.98 -17.07
N LYS A 387 28.37 -7.38 -16.44
CA LYS A 387 28.35 -5.96 -16.08
C LYS A 387 29.41 -5.62 -15.03
N LEU A 388 29.51 -6.43 -13.97
CA LEU A 388 30.47 -6.21 -12.90
C LEU A 388 31.91 -6.45 -13.35
N ASP A 389 32.14 -7.45 -14.21
CA ASP A 389 33.45 -7.74 -14.77
C ASP A 389 33.95 -6.54 -15.60
N TYR A 390 33.11 -5.98 -16.48
CA TYR A 390 33.40 -4.75 -17.22
C TYR A 390 33.76 -3.56 -16.32
N ILE A 391 33.02 -3.35 -15.22
CA ILE A 391 33.31 -2.30 -14.24
C ILE A 391 34.68 -2.54 -13.59
N SER A 392 35.01 -3.79 -13.25
CA SER A 392 36.29 -4.14 -12.63
C SER A 392 37.48 -3.88 -13.57
N TYR A 393 37.33 -4.17 -14.86
CA TYR A 393 38.33 -3.87 -15.89
C TYR A 393 38.54 -2.37 -16.05
N SER A 394 37.46 -1.59 -16.18
CA SER A 394 37.54 -0.14 -16.39
C SER A 394 38.20 0.64 -15.23
N LYS A 395 38.19 0.09 -14.01
CA LYS A 395 38.87 0.68 -12.84
C LYS A 395 40.36 0.35 -12.75
N ARG A 396 40.87 -0.63 -13.50
CA ARG A 396 42.31 -0.98 -13.52
C ARG A 396 43.11 -0.15 -14.54
N ASP A 397 42.43 0.49 -15.48
CA ASP A 397 43.05 1.32 -16.54
C ASP A 397 43.07 2.83 -16.21
N LEU A 398 42.77 3.20 -14.95
CA LEU A 398 42.91 4.54 -14.36
C LEU A 398 43.89 4.48 -13.19
#